data_AF-A0A355BFR8-F1
#
_entry.id   AF-A0A355BFR8-F1
#
_cell.length_a   1.000
_cell.length_b   1.000
_cell.length_c   1.000
_cell.angle_alpha   90.00
_cell.angle_beta   90.00
_cell.angle_gamma   90.00
#
_symmetry.space_group_name_H-M   'P 1'
#
loop_
_entity.id
_entity.type
_entity.pdbx_description
1 polymer ?
#
loop_
_entity_poly.entity_id
_entity_poly.type
_entity_poly.pdbx_seq_one_letter_code
_entity_poly.pdbx_strand_id
1 'polypeptide(L)'
;MTLQTTLTANVAKLMAKANVEGVGIGYKLQGGRRINKLCLAVLVEQKLPLSALAQADIIPAFIDGHPTDVIASGVFRALGIAEKAAPGMSIGHYRVTAGTFGALVFDAASKAQLILSNNHVLANSSNGRDLRASIGDPVLCPGPADGGRLPEDLIAQLANFEPLTFIGANESRMLAASLKATALEARQTYAPAITNVIDAAVAKPVADAKLSPDILGLGL
;
A
#
# COMPACT_ATOMS: atom_id res chain seq x y z
N MET A 1 -30.89 -3.96 -13.90
CA MET A 1 -29.78 -4.24 -12.98
C MET A 1 -28.82 -3.07 -12.99
N THR A 2 -28.15 -2.78 -11.87
CA THR A 2 -27.02 -1.84 -11.85
C THR A 2 -25.74 -2.54 -12.35
N LEU A 3 -24.71 -1.77 -12.73
CA LEU A 3 -23.43 -2.34 -13.14
C LEU A 3 -22.77 -3.16 -12.01
N GLN A 4 -22.89 -2.71 -10.77
CA GLN A 4 -22.39 -3.43 -9.59
C GLN A 4 -23.10 -4.79 -9.41
N THR A 5 -24.44 -4.82 -9.51
CA THR A 5 -25.21 -6.07 -9.39
C THR A 5 -24.92 -7.03 -10.55
N THR A 6 -24.71 -6.49 -11.76
CA THR A 6 -24.28 -7.25 -12.93
C THR A 6 -22.90 -7.89 -12.73
N LEU A 7 -21.93 -7.13 -12.21
CA LEU A 7 -20.61 -7.65 -11.84
C LEU A 7 -20.76 -8.80 -10.84
N THR A 8 -21.39 -8.57 -9.70
CA THR A 8 -21.53 -9.57 -8.63
C THR A 8 -22.18 -10.87 -9.13
N ALA A 9 -23.20 -10.77 -9.99
CA ALA A 9 -23.89 -11.95 -10.54
C ALA A 9 -23.04 -12.75 -11.54
N ASN A 10 -22.07 -12.13 -12.21
CA ASN A 10 -21.32 -12.73 -13.31
C ASN A 10 -19.83 -13.02 -13.01
N VAL A 11 -19.27 -12.50 -11.90
CA VAL A 11 -17.85 -12.69 -11.54
C VAL A 11 -17.44 -14.15 -11.58
N ALA A 12 -18.16 -15.05 -10.89
CA ALA A 12 -17.78 -16.46 -10.83
C ALA A 12 -17.74 -17.14 -12.22
N LYS A 13 -18.73 -16.82 -13.07
CA LYS A 13 -18.82 -17.38 -14.44
C LYS A 13 -17.73 -16.82 -15.37
N LEU A 14 -17.36 -15.55 -15.20
CA LEU A 14 -16.30 -14.92 -15.98
C LEU A 14 -14.92 -15.40 -15.54
N MET A 15 -14.67 -15.49 -14.23
CA MET A 15 -13.41 -16.01 -13.67
C MET A 15 -13.18 -17.50 -14.00
N ALA A 16 -14.23 -18.26 -14.31
CA ALA A 16 -14.12 -19.65 -14.73
C ALA A 16 -13.70 -19.84 -16.20
N LYS A 17 -13.64 -18.77 -17.00
CA LYS A 17 -13.20 -18.85 -18.41
C LYS A 17 -11.69 -18.98 -18.48
N ALA A 18 -11.21 -19.74 -19.47
CA ALA A 18 -9.78 -19.79 -19.75
C ALA A 18 -9.25 -18.38 -20.08
N ASN A 19 -8.00 -18.11 -19.70
CA ASN A 19 -7.30 -16.85 -19.97
C ASN A 19 -7.88 -15.61 -19.25
N VAL A 20 -8.90 -15.74 -18.37
CA VAL A 20 -9.39 -14.65 -17.53
C VAL A 20 -8.66 -14.62 -16.19
N GLU A 21 -8.07 -13.46 -15.88
CA GLU A 21 -7.25 -13.21 -14.70
C GLU A 21 -7.96 -12.35 -13.65
N GLY A 22 -8.94 -11.55 -14.07
CA GLY A 22 -9.68 -10.68 -13.18
C GLY A 22 -10.92 -10.05 -13.82
N VAL A 23 -11.87 -9.62 -12.99
CA VAL A 23 -13.08 -8.94 -13.43
C VAL A 23 -13.39 -7.79 -12.49
N GLY A 24 -13.72 -6.62 -13.06
CA GLY A 24 -14.08 -5.45 -12.28
C GLY A 24 -14.95 -4.47 -13.08
N ILE A 25 -15.08 -3.26 -12.54
CA ILE A 25 -15.74 -2.15 -13.22
C ILE A 25 -14.69 -1.15 -13.65
N GLY A 26 -14.74 -0.78 -14.93
CA GLY A 26 -13.81 0.17 -15.51
C GLY A 26 -14.46 1.03 -16.58
N TYR A 27 -13.71 2.00 -17.07
CA TYR A 27 -14.10 2.74 -18.25
C TYR A 27 -13.63 1.99 -19.49
N LYS A 28 -14.50 1.90 -20.49
CA LYS A 28 -14.19 1.22 -21.73
C LYS A 28 -13.05 1.91 -22.48
N LEU A 29 -12.19 1.12 -23.10
CA LEU A 29 -11.13 1.57 -23.98
C LEU A 29 -11.52 1.28 -25.44
N GLN A 30 -11.27 2.24 -26.34
CA GLN A 30 -11.41 2.04 -27.78
C GLN A 30 -10.23 2.69 -28.49
N GLY A 31 -9.49 1.91 -29.29
CA GLY A 31 -8.26 2.38 -29.94
C GLY A 31 -7.20 2.89 -28.95
N GLY A 32 -7.12 2.28 -27.76
CA GLY A 32 -6.21 2.70 -26.68
C GLY A 32 -6.65 3.95 -25.90
N ARG A 33 -7.78 4.58 -26.26
CA ARG A 33 -8.30 5.76 -25.56
C ARG A 33 -9.47 5.40 -24.66
N ARG A 34 -9.45 5.93 -23.44
CA ARG A 34 -10.56 5.84 -22.48
C ARG A 34 -11.76 6.60 -23.04
N ILE A 35 -12.89 5.92 -23.18
CA ILE A 35 -14.17 6.54 -23.45
C ILE A 35 -14.95 6.67 -22.14
N ASN A 36 -15.74 7.74 -21.98
CA ASN A 36 -16.48 8.04 -20.74
C ASN A 36 -17.73 7.15 -20.57
N LYS A 37 -17.57 5.83 -20.75
CA LYS A 37 -18.61 4.81 -20.64
C LYS A 37 -18.13 3.70 -19.72
N LEU A 38 -18.85 3.47 -18.62
CA LEU A 38 -18.56 2.38 -17.70
C LEU A 38 -18.93 1.03 -18.32
N CYS A 39 -18.15 0.01 -17.98
CA CYS A 39 -18.26 -1.35 -18.50
C CYS A 39 -17.78 -2.37 -17.46
N LEU A 40 -18.08 -3.64 -17.69
CA LEU A 40 -17.37 -4.73 -17.02
C LEU A 40 -15.99 -4.86 -17.67
N ALA A 41 -14.94 -4.53 -16.94
CA ALA A 41 -13.57 -4.73 -17.36
C ALA A 41 -13.17 -6.18 -17.04
N VAL A 42 -12.80 -6.94 -18.07
CA VAL A 42 -12.32 -8.32 -17.95
C VAL A 42 -10.83 -8.32 -18.29
N LEU A 43 -10.02 -8.60 -17.28
CA LEU A 43 -8.58 -8.71 -17.37
C LEU A 43 -8.24 -10.12 -17.84
N VAL A 44 -7.44 -10.21 -18.89
CA VAL A 44 -7.01 -11.48 -19.49
C VAL A 44 -5.50 -11.55 -19.55
N GLU A 45 -4.94 -12.76 -19.52
CA GLU A 45 -3.49 -12.94 -19.68
C GLU A 45 -3.03 -12.34 -21.02
N GLN A 46 -3.69 -12.71 -22.11
CA GLN A 46 -3.41 -12.14 -23.44
C GLN A 46 -4.68 -12.02 -24.31
N LYS A 47 -4.64 -11.12 -25.29
CA LYS A 47 -5.71 -11.01 -26.31
C LYS A 47 -5.48 -12.04 -27.40
N LEU A 48 -6.40 -12.99 -27.51
CA LEU A 48 -6.42 -14.02 -28.54
C LEU A 48 -7.45 -13.68 -29.64
N PRO A 49 -7.21 -14.05 -30.91
CA PRO A 49 -8.25 -13.97 -31.93
C PRO A 49 -9.39 -14.93 -31.61
N LEU A 50 -10.63 -14.59 -32.03
CA LEU A 50 -11.81 -15.41 -31.76
C LEU A 50 -11.67 -16.87 -32.26
N SER A 51 -10.92 -17.09 -33.33
CA SER A 51 -10.64 -18.43 -33.88
C SER A 51 -9.77 -19.29 -32.97
N ALA A 52 -9.03 -18.69 -32.04
CA ALA A 52 -8.19 -19.38 -31.07
C ALA A 52 -8.90 -19.57 -29.71
N LEU A 53 -10.15 -19.14 -29.57
CA LEU A 53 -10.93 -19.25 -28.34
C LEU A 53 -12.00 -20.33 -28.48
N ALA A 54 -12.18 -21.14 -27.44
CA ALA A 54 -13.37 -21.99 -27.36
C ALA A 54 -14.61 -21.11 -27.17
N GLN A 55 -15.76 -21.57 -27.69
CA GLN A 55 -17.02 -20.82 -27.59
C GLN A 55 -17.39 -20.45 -26.14
N ALA A 56 -17.01 -21.29 -25.18
CA ALA A 56 -17.25 -21.06 -23.75
C ALA A 56 -16.38 -19.95 -23.15
N ASP A 57 -15.21 -19.67 -23.73
CA ASP A 57 -14.22 -18.70 -23.23
C ASP A 57 -14.37 -17.31 -23.87
N ILE A 58 -15.20 -17.19 -24.90
CA ILE A 58 -15.53 -15.90 -25.50
C ILE A 58 -16.27 -15.03 -24.48
N ILE A 59 -15.72 -13.85 -24.22
CA ILE A 59 -16.34 -12.82 -23.38
C ILE A 59 -17.38 -12.08 -24.24
N PRO A 60 -18.68 -12.12 -23.89
CA PRO A 60 -19.71 -11.40 -24.64
C PRO A 60 -19.47 -9.90 -24.63
N ALA A 61 -19.76 -9.20 -25.73
CA ALA A 61 -19.61 -7.74 -25.82
C ALA A 61 -20.54 -6.98 -24.85
N PHE A 62 -21.62 -7.62 -24.38
CA PHE A 62 -22.56 -7.10 -23.40
C PHE A 62 -23.00 -8.20 -22.42
N ILE A 63 -23.15 -7.85 -21.15
CA ILE A 63 -23.68 -8.70 -20.09
C ILE A 63 -24.74 -7.91 -19.34
N ASP A 64 -25.95 -8.44 -19.25
CA ASP A 64 -27.12 -7.79 -18.62
C ASP A 64 -27.32 -6.32 -19.05
N GLY A 65 -27.11 -6.04 -20.34
CA GLY A 65 -27.25 -4.71 -20.94
C GLY A 65 -26.04 -3.77 -20.75
N HIS A 66 -25.01 -4.18 -20.02
CA HIS A 66 -23.80 -3.40 -19.81
C HIS A 66 -22.70 -3.84 -20.78
N PRO A 67 -21.94 -2.90 -21.38
CA PRO A 67 -20.82 -3.28 -22.25
C PRO A 67 -19.73 -3.98 -21.45
N THR A 68 -18.97 -4.84 -22.10
CA THR A 68 -17.72 -5.40 -21.57
C THR A 68 -16.51 -4.78 -22.25
N ASP A 69 -15.36 -4.86 -21.61
CA ASP A 69 -14.08 -4.51 -22.20
C ASP A 69 -13.01 -5.53 -21.82
N VAL A 70 -12.29 -6.01 -22.82
CA VAL A 70 -11.24 -7.03 -22.63
C VAL A 70 -9.89 -6.33 -22.63
N ILE A 71 -9.15 -6.48 -21.54
CA ILE A 71 -7.88 -5.80 -21.28
C ILE A 71 -6.82 -6.87 -21.05
N ALA A 72 -5.74 -6.84 -21.85
CA ALA A 72 -4.61 -7.72 -21.61
C ALA A 72 -3.81 -7.19 -20.41
N SER A 73 -3.83 -7.92 -19.30
CA SER A 73 -3.09 -7.61 -18.07
C SER A 73 -1.86 -8.49 -17.87
N GLY A 74 -1.76 -9.62 -18.58
CA GLY A 74 -0.85 -10.69 -18.18
C GLY A 74 -1.34 -11.43 -16.94
N VAL A 75 -0.56 -12.41 -16.50
CA VAL A 75 -0.84 -13.21 -15.30
C VAL A 75 -0.50 -12.44 -14.04
N PHE A 76 -1.45 -12.33 -13.11
CA PHE A 76 -1.14 -11.79 -11.78
C PHE A 76 -0.44 -12.87 -10.96
N ARG A 77 0.83 -12.62 -10.61
CA ARG A 77 1.59 -13.50 -9.70
C ARG A 77 1.89 -12.74 -8.42
N ALA A 78 1.46 -13.29 -7.30
CA ALA A 78 2.06 -12.91 -6.02
C ALA A 78 3.52 -13.37 -6.06
N LEU A 79 4.45 -12.42 -6.00
CA LEU A 79 5.86 -12.76 -5.86
C LEU A 79 6.05 -13.43 -4.50
N GLY A 80 6.75 -14.57 -4.49
CA GLY A 80 7.04 -15.32 -3.27
C GLY A 80 7.82 -14.48 -2.25
N ILE A 81 7.86 -14.97 -1.01
CA ILE A 81 8.61 -14.35 0.08
C ILE A 81 10.09 -14.31 -0.34
N ALA A 82 10.64 -13.11 -0.56
CA ALA A 82 12.04 -12.98 -0.90
C ALA A 82 12.92 -13.54 0.21
N GLU A 83 14.01 -14.25 -0.12
CA GLU A 83 14.95 -14.80 0.87
C GLU A 83 15.64 -13.73 1.72
N LYS A 84 15.61 -12.47 1.27
CA LYS A 84 16.16 -11.30 1.94
C LYS A 84 15.08 -10.22 2.03
N ALA A 85 15.00 -9.55 3.17
CA ALA A 85 14.18 -8.35 3.29
C ALA A 85 14.84 -7.19 2.54
N ALA A 86 14.06 -6.46 1.75
CA ALA A 86 14.53 -5.38 0.89
C ALA A 86 13.51 -4.23 0.87
N PRO A 87 13.94 -3.01 0.48
CA PRO A 87 13.04 -1.90 0.20
C PRO A 87 11.85 -2.29 -0.68
N GLY A 88 10.65 -1.82 -0.33
CA GLY A 88 9.38 -2.16 -0.99
C GLY A 88 8.65 -3.35 -0.38
N MET A 89 9.30 -4.15 0.47
CA MET A 89 8.65 -5.28 1.15
C MET A 89 7.81 -4.85 2.36
N SER A 90 6.91 -5.75 2.78
CA SER A 90 6.15 -5.58 4.02
C SER A 90 7.07 -5.59 5.25
N ILE A 91 6.90 -4.64 6.15
CA ILE A 91 7.60 -4.58 7.43
C ILE A 91 6.71 -3.89 8.47
N GLY A 92 6.92 -4.15 9.76
CA GLY A 92 6.25 -3.35 10.78
C GLY A 92 6.68 -3.67 12.21
N HIS A 93 6.42 -2.72 13.10
CA HIS A 93 6.43 -2.93 14.54
C HIS A 93 5.44 -4.04 14.92
N TYR A 94 5.78 -4.89 15.89
CA TYR A 94 4.97 -6.05 16.27
C TYR A 94 3.52 -5.74 16.71
N ARG A 95 3.22 -4.48 17.06
CA ARG A 95 1.88 -4.00 17.45
C ARG A 95 1.13 -3.19 16.38
N VAL A 96 1.66 -3.07 15.16
CA VAL A 96 0.96 -2.40 14.05
C VAL A 96 0.39 -3.42 13.07
N THR A 97 -0.26 -2.93 12.02
CA THR A 97 -0.73 -3.77 10.91
C THR A 97 0.46 -4.21 10.05
N ALA A 98 0.86 -3.37 9.10
CA ALA A 98 2.02 -3.54 8.25
C ALA A 98 2.27 -2.19 7.57
N GLY A 99 3.49 -2.00 7.11
CA GLY A 99 3.88 -0.89 6.25
C GLY A 99 4.99 -1.35 5.31
N THR A 100 5.74 -0.40 4.80
CA THR A 100 6.74 -0.67 3.77
C THR A 100 8.14 -0.47 4.30
N PHE A 101 9.03 -1.40 4.00
CA PHE A 101 10.47 -1.21 4.12
C PHE A 101 10.85 -0.07 3.20
N GLY A 102 11.20 1.10 3.75
CA GLY A 102 11.49 2.29 2.95
C GLY A 102 12.86 2.21 2.29
N ALA A 103 13.93 2.16 3.09
CA ALA A 103 15.29 2.13 2.58
C ALA A 103 16.25 1.50 3.59
N LEU A 104 17.35 0.93 3.09
CA LEU A 104 18.48 0.59 3.92
C LEU A 104 19.38 1.83 4.03
N VAL A 105 19.59 2.31 5.26
CA VAL A 105 20.35 3.53 5.54
C VAL A 105 21.50 3.23 6.48
N PHE A 106 22.41 4.18 6.64
CA PHE A 106 23.56 4.04 7.51
C PHE A 106 23.60 5.23 8.48
N ASP A 107 23.80 4.93 9.75
CA ASP A 107 24.07 5.96 10.73
C ASP A 107 25.32 6.75 10.34
N ALA A 108 25.24 8.09 10.38
CA ALA A 108 26.29 8.94 9.86
C ALA A 108 27.61 8.81 10.65
N ALA A 109 27.52 8.61 11.97
CA ALA A 109 28.66 8.56 12.87
C ALA A 109 29.25 7.14 12.97
N SER A 110 28.43 6.16 13.34
CA SER A 110 28.85 4.77 13.57
C SER A 110 28.96 3.93 12.31
N LYS A 111 28.41 4.41 11.18
CA LYS A 111 28.23 3.63 9.93
C LYS A 111 27.40 2.36 10.14
N ALA A 112 26.67 2.25 11.24
CA ALA A 112 25.78 1.13 11.49
C ALA A 112 24.65 1.11 10.47
N GLN A 113 24.41 -0.07 9.89
CA GLN A 113 23.29 -0.30 8.98
C GLN A 113 21.97 -0.27 9.74
N LEU A 114 20.97 0.41 9.18
CA LEU A 114 19.64 0.62 9.74
C LEU A 114 18.57 0.44 8.65
N ILE A 115 17.38 0.04 9.07
CA ILE A 115 16.17 0.01 8.23
C ILE A 115 15.39 1.29 8.48
N LEU A 116 15.09 2.05 7.44
CA LEU A 116 14.26 3.27 7.49
C LEU A 116 12.83 2.95 7.04
N SER A 117 11.87 3.46 7.79
CA SER A 117 10.46 3.59 7.39
C SER A 117 9.82 4.71 8.21
N ASN A 118 8.49 4.80 8.21
CA ASN A 118 7.75 5.79 8.96
C ASN A 118 7.67 5.40 10.45
N ASN A 119 7.45 6.39 11.32
CA ASN A 119 7.11 6.17 12.74
C ASN A 119 5.84 5.33 12.85
N HIS A 120 4.81 5.61 12.05
CA HIS A 120 3.58 4.81 12.13
C HIS A 120 3.79 3.33 11.80
N VAL A 121 4.86 3.01 11.06
CA VAL A 121 5.22 1.63 10.68
C VAL A 121 6.12 0.98 11.74
N LEU A 122 7.20 1.63 12.18
CA LEU A 122 8.21 1.01 13.07
C LEU A 122 8.06 1.39 14.55
N ALA A 123 7.28 2.42 14.87
CA ALA A 123 7.12 2.97 16.21
C ALA A 123 5.64 3.18 16.59
N ASN A 124 4.71 2.46 15.96
CA ASN A 124 3.29 2.41 16.37
C ASN A 124 2.62 3.80 16.53
N SER A 125 2.96 4.71 15.61
CA SER A 125 2.48 6.09 15.57
C SER A 125 2.78 6.85 16.86
N SER A 126 3.85 6.50 17.58
CA SER A 126 4.16 6.98 18.92
C SER A 126 4.57 8.46 18.94
N ASN A 127 4.13 9.15 20.00
CA ASN A 127 4.58 10.50 20.37
C ASN A 127 5.77 10.48 21.36
N GLY A 128 6.38 9.32 21.59
CA GLY A 128 7.52 9.14 22.49
C GLY A 128 7.19 9.15 23.99
N ARG A 129 5.95 9.46 24.38
CA ARG A 129 5.49 9.53 25.78
C ARG A 129 4.27 8.66 26.08
N ASP A 130 3.62 8.17 25.03
CA ASP A 130 2.38 7.38 25.06
C ASP A 130 2.57 5.89 25.31
N LEU A 131 3.82 5.43 25.51
CA LEU A 131 4.18 4.05 25.78
C LEU A 131 3.77 3.06 24.65
N ARG A 132 3.46 3.57 23.45
CA ARG A 132 3.07 2.73 22.31
C ARG A 132 4.25 2.04 21.63
N ALA A 133 5.44 2.61 21.77
CA ALA A 133 6.70 2.09 21.27
C ALA A 133 7.85 2.46 22.22
N SER A 134 8.84 1.57 22.31
CA SER A 134 10.06 1.69 23.09
C SER A 134 11.25 1.29 22.23
N ILE A 135 12.41 1.93 22.45
CA ILE A 135 13.65 1.49 21.80
C ILE A 135 13.94 0.05 22.20
N GLY A 136 14.29 -0.78 21.22
CA GLY A 136 14.42 -2.23 21.36
C GLY A 136 13.19 -3.02 20.93
N ASP A 137 12.05 -2.36 20.64
CA ASP A 137 10.83 -3.08 20.26
C ASP A 137 11.01 -3.90 18.96
N PRO A 138 10.42 -5.10 18.87
CA PRO A 138 10.55 -5.96 17.70
C PRO A 138 9.94 -5.38 16.43
N VAL A 139 10.67 -5.53 15.32
CA VAL A 139 10.25 -5.21 13.96
C VAL A 139 10.29 -6.49 13.12
N LEU A 140 9.18 -6.78 12.43
CA LEU A 140 8.96 -8.01 11.69
C LEU A 140 8.95 -7.76 10.18
N CYS A 141 9.46 -8.72 9.40
CA CYS A 141 9.34 -8.76 7.95
C CYS A 141 8.94 -10.19 7.51
N PRO A 142 7.71 -10.42 7.00
CA PRO A 142 6.66 -9.45 6.72
C PRO A 142 6.10 -8.77 7.99
N GLY A 143 5.37 -7.66 7.83
CA GLY A 143 4.66 -7.03 8.94
C GLY A 143 3.54 -7.92 9.51
N PRO A 144 3.06 -7.67 10.75
CA PRO A 144 2.09 -8.55 11.41
C PRO A 144 0.82 -8.89 10.61
N ALA A 145 0.23 -7.91 9.92
CA ALA A 145 -0.99 -8.09 9.11
C ALA A 145 -0.75 -8.92 7.84
N ASP A 146 0.50 -8.96 7.36
CA ASP A 146 0.92 -9.76 6.21
C ASP A 146 1.49 -11.13 6.64
N GLY A 147 1.30 -11.51 7.90
CA GLY A 147 1.60 -12.83 8.42
C GLY A 147 2.85 -12.95 9.29
N GLY A 148 3.56 -11.84 9.54
CA GLY A 148 4.77 -11.83 10.36
C GLY A 148 4.53 -12.26 11.81
N ARG A 149 5.39 -13.12 12.34
CA ARG A 149 5.30 -13.69 13.69
C ARG A 149 6.63 -13.61 14.43
N LEU A 150 6.52 -13.52 15.76
CA LEU A 150 7.67 -13.66 16.65
C LEU A 150 7.80 -15.13 17.11
N PRO A 151 9.04 -15.66 17.22
CA PRO A 151 10.31 -15.00 16.89
C PRO A 151 10.74 -15.12 15.41
N GLU A 152 10.01 -15.84 14.57
CA GLU A 152 10.48 -16.33 13.26
C GLU A 152 10.79 -15.22 12.25
N ASP A 153 9.99 -14.15 12.26
CA ASP A 153 10.09 -13.05 11.29
C ASP A 153 10.75 -11.80 11.89
N LEU A 154 11.38 -11.92 13.07
CA LEU A 154 12.14 -10.83 13.68
C LEU A 154 13.34 -10.47 12.81
N ILE A 155 13.31 -9.26 12.24
CA ILE A 155 14.38 -8.79 11.36
C ILE A 155 15.18 -7.63 11.96
N ALA A 156 14.58 -6.86 12.87
CA ALA A 156 15.21 -5.70 13.47
C ALA A 156 14.58 -5.32 14.82
N GLN A 157 15.22 -4.40 15.52
CA GLN A 157 14.71 -3.76 16.73
C GLN A 157 14.65 -2.25 16.54
N LEU A 158 13.58 -1.61 16.99
CA LEU A 158 13.41 -0.16 16.90
C LEU A 158 14.61 0.55 17.55
N ALA A 159 15.30 1.40 16.79
CA ALA A 159 16.52 2.05 17.22
C ALA A 159 16.31 3.54 17.53
N ASN A 160 15.50 4.24 16.73
CA ASN A 160 15.11 5.63 16.97
C ASN A 160 13.86 5.99 16.16
N PHE A 161 13.15 7.06 16.54
CA PHE A 161 12.04 7.62 15.77
C PHE A 161 11.80 9.09 16.08
N GLU A 162 11.22 9.81 15.11
CA GLU A 162 10.74 11.17 15.32
C GLU A 162 9.35 11.12 15.99
N PRO A 163 9.16 11.69 17.19
CA PRO A 163 7.87 11.68 17.89
C PRO A 163 6.78 12.44 17.14
N LEU A 164 5.60 11.83 16.98
CA LEU A 164 4.46 12.48 16.34
C LEU A 164 3.65 13.33 17.31
N THR A 165 3.32 14.55 16.91
CA THR A 165 2.38 15.45 17.59
C THR A 165 1.00 15.33 16.93
N PHE A 166 0.02 14.83 17.67
CA PHE A 166 -1.36 14.70 17.19
C PHE A 166 -2.19 15.90 17.66
N ILE A 167 -2.96 16.51 16.76
CA ILE A 167 -3.93 17.55 17.10
C ILE A 167 -5.23 16.86 17.48
N GLY A 168 -5.83 17.22 18.62
CA GLY A 168 -7.12 16.65 19.03
C GLY A 168 -8.25 17.02 18.04
N ALA A 169 -9.26 16.16 17.88
CA ALA A 169 -10.33 16.37 16.89
C ALA A 169 -11.08 17.72 17.04
N ASN A 170 -11.24 18.23 18.26
CA ASN A 170 -11.84 19.54 18.51
C ASN A 170 -10.89 20.70 18.14
N GLU A 171 -9.60 20.54 18.41
CA GLU A 171 -8.57 21.50 18.03
C GLU A 171 -8.37 21.51 16.51
N SER A 172 -8.49 20.37 15.81
CA SER A 172 -8.42 20.31 14.35
C SER A 172 -9.57 21.08 13.69
N ARG A 173 -10.78 21.00 14.26
CA ARG A 173 -11.96 21.75 13.77
C ARG A 173 -11.82 23.25 14.03
N MET A 174 -11.33 23.63 15.22
CA MET A 174 -11.05 25.03 15.56
C MET A 174 -9.92 25.62 14.72
N LEU A 175 -8.83 24.88 14.48
CA LEU A 175 -7.72 25.30 13.63
C LEU A 175 -8.14 25.43 12.16
N ALA A 176 -8.93 24.48 11.65
CA ALA A 176 -9.48 24.58 10.29
C ALA A 176 -10.46 25.76 10.13
N ALA A 177 -11.25 26.06 11.17
CA ALA A 177 -12.14 27.22 11.20
C ALA A 177 -11.36 28.53 11.31
N SER A 178 -10.31 28.58 12.15
CA SER A 178 -9.48 29.77 12.31
C SER A 178 -8.64 30.05 11.08
N LEU A 179 -8.07 29.03 10.42
CA LEU A 179 -7.34 29.17 9.15
C LEU A 179 -8.23 29.73 8.02
N LYS A 180 -9.50 29.32 7.96
CA LYS A 180 -10.50 29.89 7.05
C LYS A 180 -10.83 31.36 7.38
N ALA A 181 -10.85 31.73 8.65
CA ALA A 181 -11.11 33.10 9.09
C ALA A 181 -9.89 34.03 8.89
N THR A 182 -8.66 33.53 9.10
CA THR A 182 -7.41 34.30 8.97
C THR A 182 -6.93 34.48 7.53
N ALA A 183 -7.56 33.82 6.54
CA ALA A 183 -7.36 34.19 5.14
C ALA A 183 -7.93 35.58 4.81
N LEU A 184 -8.73 36.17 5.71
CA LEU A 184 -9.33 37.50 5.53
C LEU A 184 -8.64 38.61 6.33
N GLU A 185 -7.94 38.32 7.43
CA GLU A 185 -7.24 39.35 8.23
C GLU A 185 -5.93 38.82 8.82
N ALA A 186 -4.83 39.46 8.45
CA ALA A 186 -3.50 39.16 8.96
C ALA A 186 -3.35 39.58 10.43
N ARG A 187 -3.07 38.63 11.32
CA ARG A 187 -2.27 38.83 12.55
C ARG A 187 -1.83 37.49 13.13
N GLN A 188 -0.52 37.27 13.16
CA GLN A 188 0.14 36.13 13.81
C GLN A 188 -0.36 35.98 15.25
N THR A 189 -1.19 34.97 15.48
CA THR A 189 -1.41 34.38 16.81
C THR A 189 -0.72 33.03 16.80
N TYR A 190 0.12 32.79 17.81
CA TYR A 190 0.87 31.56 18.03
C TYR A 190 -0.08 30.35 18.01
N ALA A 191 -0.24 29.71 16.84
CA ALA A 191 -0.68 28.33 16.79
C ALA A 191 0.48 27.49 17.35
N PRO A 192 0.24 26.52 18.26
CA PRO A 192 1.28 25.59 18.65
C PRO A 192 1.87 25.00 17.36
N ALA A 193 3.18 25.14 17.19
CA ALA A 193 3.85 24.71 15.97
C ALA A 193 3.51 23.23 15.77
N ILE A 194 2.84 22.91 14.66
CA ILE A 194 2.71 21.53 14.23
C ILE A 194 4.11 21.10 13.80
N THR A 195 4.82 20.39 14.67
CA THR A 195 6.23 20.05 14.50
C THR A 195 6.45 18.70 13.80
N ASN A 196 5.41 18.08 13.24
CA ASN A 196 5.55 16.87 12.42
C ASN A 196 6.18 17.24 11.07
N VAL A 197 7.46 17.58 11.08
CA VAL A 197 8.22 17.91 9.86
C VAL A 197 8.51 16.64 9.06
N ILE A 198 8.62 15.50 9.74
CA ILE A 198 8.87 14.20 9.16
C ILE A 198 8.16 13.09 9.94
N ASP A 199 7.69 12.07 9.24
CA ASP A 199 7.23 10.80 9.81
C ASP A 199 8.31 9.76 9.52
N ALA A 200 9.19 9.49 10.49
CA ALA A 200 10.33 8.61 10.31
C ALA A 200 10.70 7.83 11.57
N ALA A 201 11.16 6.62 11.35
CA ALA A 201 11.75 5.75 12.34
C ALA A 201 12.83 4.87 11.70
N VAL A 202 13.81 4.47 12.50
CA VAL A 202 14.88 3.57 12.09
C VAL A 202 14.95 2.37 13.03
N ALA A 203 15.18 1.20 12.47
CA ALA A 203 15.37 -0.05 13.21
C ALA A 203 16.74 -0.65 12.93
N LYS A 204 17.40 -1.16 13.97
CA LYS A 204 18.68 -1.85 13.88
C LYS A 204 18.46 -3.33 13.54
N PRO A 205 19.01 -3.85 12.44
CA PRO A 205 18.89 -5.25 12.08
C PRO A 205 19.45 -6.19 13.17
N VAL A 206 18.83 -7.35 13.33
CA VAL A 206 19.42 -8.44 14.13
C VAL A 206 20.62 -9.05 13.38
N ALA A 207 21.51 -9.76 14.08
CA ALA A 207 22.81 -10.17 13.53
C ALA A 207 22.71 -11.12 12.32
N ASP A 208 21.66 -11.93 12.27
CA ASP A 208 21.35 -12.91 11.22
C ASP A 208 20.34 -12.39 10.17
N ALA A 209 19.95 -11.11 10.26
CA ALA A 209 19.02 -10.49 9.33
C ALA A 209 19.58 -10.50 7.90
N LYS A 210 18.90 -11.22 7.01
CA LYS A 210 19.23 -11.24 5.58
C LYS A 210 18.60 -10.02 4.90
N LEU A 211 19.41 -9.00 4.65
CA LEU A 211 18.96 -7.74 4.03
C LEU A 211 19.55 -7.55 2.63
N SER A 212 18.79 -6.91 1.74
CA SER A 212 19.30 -6.37 0.47
C SER A 212 19.07 -4.86 0.39
N PRO A 213 20.05 -4.06 -0.06
CA PRO A 213 19.83 -2.64 -0.36
C PRO A 213 19.08 -2.41 -1.67
N ASP A 214 18.86 -3.45 -2.49
CA ASP A 214 18.31 -3.32 -3.84
C ASP A 214 16.87 -2.77 -3.80
N ILE A 215 16.65 -1.68 -4.52
CA ILE A 215 15.32 -1.18 -4.82
C ILE A 215 14.90 -1.81 -6.14
N LEU A 216 14.06 -2.84 -6.06
CA LEU A 216 13.45 -3.46 -7.23
C LEU A 216 12.55 -2.40 -7.87
N GLY A 217 12.91 -1.88 -9.04
CA GLY A 217 12.19 -0.82 -9.77
C GLY A 217 10.81 -1.25 -10.29
N LEU A 218 9.99 -1.83 -9.43
CA LEU A 218 8.63 -2.23 -9.67
C LEU A 218 7.76 -0.96 -9.76
N GLY A 219 7.15 -0.74 -10.92
CA GLY A 219 6.26 0.40 -11.18
C GLY A 219 6.82 1.50 -12.09
N LEU A 220 7.90 1.24 -12.84
CA LEU A 220 8.32 2.06 -13.99
C LEU A 220 7.52 1.73 -15.26
#